data_AF-A0A1Q7CGM8-F1
#
_entry.id   AF-A0A1Q7CGM8-F1
#
_cell.length_a   1.000
_cell.length_b   1.000
_cell.length_c   1.000
_cell.angle_alpha   90.00
_cell.angle_beta   90.00
_cell.angle_gamma   90.00
#
_symmetry.space_group_name_H-M   'P 1'
#
loop_
_entity.id
_entity.type
_entity.pdbx_description
1 polymer ?
#
loop_
_entity_poly.entity_id
_entity_poly.type
_entity_poly.pdbx_seq_one_letter_code
_entity_poly.pdbx_strand_id
1 'polypeptide(L)'
;MPVKFEDTLQLTGAGNVMAAGPRDKSDDIKELCAWVYQRKGSDDAAATEMSTTGGRLKQPDANNPRWEMELGKVPAAGQLELEPGWAHAVAVALIEDGTGNTSVFVWGETVMLTT
;
A
#
# COMPACT_ATOMS: atom_id res chain seq x y z
N MET A 1 -4.08 -9.82 -16.13
CA MET A 1 -3.02 -8.79 -16.16
C MET A 1 -2.24 -8.92 -14.87
N PRO A 2 -0.92 -8.71 -14.83
CA PRO A 2 -0.18 -8.72 -13.57
C PRO A 2 -0.79 -7.67 -12.64
N VAL A 3 -1.06 -8.11 -11.42
CA VAL A 3 -1.67 -7.34 -10.34
C VAL A 3 -0.56 -6.41 -9.83
N LYS A 4 -0.72 -5.08 -9.97
CA LYS A 4 0.27 -4.04 -9.65
C LYS A 4 -0.34 -2.89 -8.84
N PHE A 5 0.41 -2.28 -7.95
CA PHE A 5 0.12 -0.98 -7.33
C PHE A 5 -0.29 0.07 -8.37
N GLU A 6 -0.92 1.13 -7.90
CA GLU A 6 -0.98 2.35 -8.71
C GLU A 6 0.42 2.91 -8.94
N ASP A 7 0.69 3.31 -10.18
CA ASP A 7 1.94 3.98 -10.56
C ASP A 7 2.15 5.28 -9.78
N THR A 8 1.09 5.85 -9.18
CA THR A 8 1.12 7.08 -8.38
C THR A 8 0.42 6.87 -7.04
N LEU A 9 1.08 7.22 -5.94
CA LEU A 9 0.55 7.19 -4.58
C LEU A 9 0.52 8.61 -3.98
N GLN A 10 -0.52 8.90 -3.20
CA GLN A 10 -0.71 10.23 -2.63
C GLN A 10 -0.03 10.34 -1.26
N LEU A 11 0.81 11.35 -1.09
CA LEU A 11 1.26 11.81 0.21
C LEU A 11 0.09 12.48 0.94
N THR A 12 -0.25 11.96 2.12
CA THR A 12 -1.23 12.60 2.99
C THR A 12 -0.51 13.50 4.00
N GLY A 13 -1.26 14.33 4.71
CA GLY A 13 -0.69 15.22 5.73
C GLY A 13 0.15 14.45 6.75
N ALA A 14 1.14 15.13 7.34
CA ALA A 14 2.06 14.58 8.34
C ALA A 14 3.05 13.49 7.88
N GLY A 15 3.23 13.30 6.56
CA GLY A 15 4.24 12.40 5.98
C GLY A 15 3.75 10.97 5.79
N ASN A 16 2.44 10.76 5.90
CA ASN A 16 1.78 9.49 5.61
C ASN A 16 1.59 9.30 4.10
N VAL A 17 1.26 8.08 3.68
CA VAL A 17 0.97 7.76 2.27
C VAL A 17 -0.34 7.03 2.17
N MET A 18 -1.24 7.50 1.32
CA MET A 18 -2.36 6.70 0.86
C MET A 18 -1.85 5.70 -0.18
N ALA A 19 -1.64 4.45 0.24
CA ALA A 19 -1.30 3.37 -0.66
C ALA A 19 -2.59 2.80 -1.27
N ALA A 20 -2.56 2.58 -2.57
CA ALA A 20 -3.63 1.92 -3.29
C ALA A 20 -3.05 0.87 -4.22
N GLY A 21 -3.80 -0.22 -4.35
CA GLY A 21 -3.40 -1.30 -5.21
C GLY A 21 -4.56 -1.95 -5.94
N PRO A 22 -4.21 -2.90 -6.80
CA PRO A 22 -5.10 -3.45 -7.81
C PRO A 22 -6.19 -4.32 -7.19
N ARG A 23 -7.29 -4.47 -7.93
CA ARG A 23 -8.26 -5.56 -7.72
C ARG A 23 -7.72 -6.88 -8.23
N ASP A 24 -8.11 -7.96 -7.57
CA ASP A 24 -8.60 -9.12 -8.30
C ASP A 24 -10.10 -9.29 -8.03
N LYS A 25 -10.87 -9.59 -9.07
CA LYS A 25 -12.29 -9.20 -9.17
C LYS A 25 -13.23 -9.92 -8.20
N SER A 26 -12.75 -10.96 -7.53
CA SER A 26 -13.48 -11.84 -6.59
C SER A 26 -12.95 -11.83 -5.16
N ASP A 27 -11.95 -11.00 -4.86
CA ASP A 27 -11.01 -11.30 -3.79
C ASP A 27 -11.34 -10.54 -2.50
N ASP A 28 -11.50 -11.30 -1.40
CA ASP A 28 -11.65 -10.75 -0.06
C ASP A 28 -10.27 -10.69 0.62
N ILE A 29 -9.73 -9.49 0.76
CA ILE A 29 -8.41 -9.28 1.37
C ILE A 29 -8.58 -9.40 2.88
N LYS A 30 -8.18 -10.54 3.45
CA LYS A 30 -8.28 -10.81 4.90
C LYS A 30 -7.27 -10.00 5.70
N GLU A 31 -6.07 -9.86 5.15
CA GLU A 31 -4.94 -9.15 5.77
C GLU A 31 -4.06 -8.52 4.68
N LEU A 32 -3.55 -7.32 4.94
CA LEU A 32 -2.64 -6.60 4.08
C LEU A 32 -1.53 -5.94 4.90
N CYS A 33 -0.28 -6.17 4.50
CA CYS A 33 0.89 -5.42 4.95
C CYS A 33 1.42 -4.62 3.78
N ALA A 34 1.69 -3.34 3.95
CA ALA A 34 2.27 -2.50 2.90
C ALA A 34 3.41 -1.65 3.43
N TRP A 35 4.38 -1.40 2.55
CA TRP A 35 5.51 -0.50 2.76
C TRP A 35 5.66 0.40 1.54
N VAL A 36 5.99 1.66 1.79
CA VAL A 36 6.51 2.58 0.80
C VAL A 36 7.85 3.07 1.32
N TYR A 37 8.90 3.01 0.52
CA TYR A 37 10.22 3.52 0.88
C TYR A 37 10.81 4.38 -0.23
N GLN A 38 11.46 5.48 0.15
CA GLN A 38 12.11 6.42 -0.73
C GLN A 38 13.56 6.60 -0.28
N ARG A 39 14.49 6.40 -1.22
CA ARG A 39 15.92 6.51 -0.92
C ARG A 39 16.32 7.96 -0.67
N LYS A 40 16.96 8.24 0.47
CA LYS A 40 17.42 9.58 0.88
C LYS A 40 18.91 9.57 1.26
N GLY A 41 19.75 9.27 0.28
CA GLY A 41 21.20 9.20 0.50
C GLY A 41 21.59 7.93 1.26
N SER A 42 22.13 8.07 2.47
CA SER A 42 22.50 6.94 3.34
C SER A 42 21.34 6.40 4.17
N ASP A 43 20.26 7.17 4.31
CA ASP A 43 19.09 6.79 5.10
C ASP A 43 17.86 6.74 4.18
N ASP A 44 16.94 5.82 4.43
CA ASP A 44 15.71 5.69 3.65
C ASP A 44 14.53 6.27 4.44
N ALA A 45 13.66 7.05 3.78
CA ALA A 45 12.36 7.42 4.33
C ALA A 45 11.38 6.27 4.05
N ALA A 46 10.52 5.92 5.00
CA ALA A 46 9.55 4.85 4.81
C ALA A 46 8.21 5.13 5.49
N ALA A 47 7.15 4.52 4.97
CA ALA A 47 5.84 4.40 5.60
C ALA A 47 5.35 2.95 5.51
N THR A 48 4.64 2.49 6.53
CA THR A 48 4.09 1.14 6.58
C THR A 48 2.80 1.06 7.36
N GLU A 49 2.01 0.02 7.08
CA GLU A 49 0.88 -0.38 7.89
C GLU A 49 0.59 -1.88 7.66
N MET A 50 0.05 -2.53 8.68
CA MET A 50 -0.55 -3.86 8.62
C MET A 50 -1.99 -3.77 9.10
N SER A 51 -2.94 -4.23 8.30
CA SER A 51 -4.35 -4.19 8.67
C SER A 51 -5.11 -5.41 8.15
N THR A 52 -6.23 -5.70 8.78
CA THR A 52 -7.18 -6.75 8.40
C THR A 52 -8.48 -6.14 7.87
N THR A 53 -9.34 -6.97 7.29
CA THR A 53 -10.71 -6.57 6.94
C THR A 53 -11.41 -5.93 8.15
N GLY A 54 -12.05 -4.77 7.93
CA GLY A 54 -12.73 -4.00 9.00
C GLY A 54 -11.83 -3.07 9.82
N GLY A 55 -10.52 -3.07 9.56
CA GLY A 55 -9.56 -2.13 10.12
C GLY A 55 -9.41 -0.85 9.29
N ARG A 56 -8.16 -0.43 9.06
CA ARG A 56 -7.81 0.74 8.22
C ARG A 56 -7.80 0.43 6.72
N LEU A 57 -7.87 -0.86 6.38
CA LEU A 57 -7.96 -1.34 5.01
C LEU A 57 -9.37 -1.12 4.46
N LYS A 58 -9.49 -0.25 3.45
CA LYS A 58 -10.69 -0.16 2.63
C LYS A 58 -10.64 -1.26 1.56
N GLN A 59 -11.66 -2.12 1.56
CA GLN A 59 -11.78 -3.20 0.59
C GLN A 59 -12.18 -2.65 -0.80
N PRO A 60 -11.76 -3.31 -1.88
CA PRO A 60 -12.32 -3.06 -3.20
C PRO A 60 -13.83 -3.31 -3.23
N ASP A 61 -14.57 -2.48 -3.95
CA ASP A 61 -16.00 -2.64 -4.17
C ASP A 61 -16.39 -2.42 -5.66
N ALA A 62 -17.69 -2.32 -5.93
CA ALA A 62 -18.21 -2.14 -7.29
C ALA A 62 -17.90 -0.75 -7.89
N ASN A 63 -17.74 0.26 -7.05
CA ASN A 63 -17.50 1.66 -7.42
C ASN A 63 -16.00 2.00 -7.38
N ASN A 64 -15.27 1.43 -6.43
CA ASN A 64 -13.82 1.56 -6.30
C ASN A 64 -13.18 0.17 -6.36
N PRO A 65 -12.64 -0.25 -7.52
CA PRO A 65 -12.09 -1.58 -7.67
C PRO A 65 -10.72 -1.74 -6.99
N ARG A 66 -10.36 -0.91 -6.01
CA ARG A 66 -9.02 -0.83 -5.45
C ARG A 66 -9.10 -0.97 -3.95
N TRP A 67 -8.07 -1.55 -3.35
CA TRP A 67 -7.89 -1.41 -1.93
C TRP A 67 -7.19 -0.08 -1.65
N GLU A 68 -7.48 0.52 -0.51
CA GLU A 68 -6.80 1.72 -0.02
C GLU A 68 -6.42 1.53 1.44
N MET A 69 -5.22 1.98 1.80
CA MET A 69 -4.75 1.97 3.17
C MET A 69 -3.77 3.12 3.40
N GLU A 70 -4.02 3.91 4.44
CA GLU A 70 -3.08 4.94 4.86
C GLU A 70 -1.92 4.29 5.63
N LEU A 71 -0.70 4.55 5.16
CA LEU A 71 0.54 4.06 5.74
C LEU A 71 1.15 5.15 6.63
N GLY A 72 1.52 4.76 7.85
CA GLY A 72 2.18 5.65 8.79
C GLY A 72 3.69 5.67 8.58
N LYS A 73 4.31 6.85 8.68
CA LYS A 73 5.77 6.99 8.53
C LYS A 73 6.57 6.26 9.61
N VAL A 74 7.79 5.86 9.26
CA VAL A 74 8.74 5.17 10.15
C VAL A 74 10.14 5.82 10.05
N PRO A 75 10.75 6.26 11.17
CA PRO A 75 10.17 6.38 12.50
C PRO A 75 9.14 7.53 12.58
N ALA A 76 8.16 7.41 13.48
CA ALA A 76 7.14 8.46 13.67
C ALA A 76 7.73 9.83 14.07
N ALA A 77 8.92 9.83 14.69
CA ALA A 77 9.68 11.04 14.97
C ALA A 77 10.44 11.48 13.71
N GLY A 78 10.02 12.62 13.14
CA GLY A 78 10.38 13.11 11.80
C GLY A 78 11.86 13.45 11.57
N GLN A 79 12.70 12.42 11.43
CA GLN A 79 14.04 12.58 10.85
C GLN A 79 14.04 12.45 9.33
N LEU A 80 13.13 11.66 8.75
CA LEU A 80 13.03 11.44 7.31
C LEU A 80 11.57 11.38 6.88
N GLU A 81 11.19 12.31 6.00
CA GLU A 81 9.84 12.41 5.44
C GLU A 81 9.86 11.91 3.99
N LEU A 82 8.77 11.25 3.60
CA LEU A 82 8.49 10.96 2.20
C LEU A 82 8.12 12.28 1.49
N GLU A 83 8.68 12.50 0.31
CA GLU A 83 8.44 13.70 -0.49
C GLU A 83 8.00 13.35 -1.92
N PRO A 84 7.41 14.31 -2.65
CA PRO A 84 7.02 14.07 -4.03
C PRO A 84 8.21 13.60 -4.87
N GLY A 85 8.03 12.50 -5.59
CA GLY A 85 9.11 11.87 -6.36
C GLY A 85 9.04 10.34 -6.35
N TRP A 86 10.03 9.72 -7.00
CA TRP A 86 10.08 8.27 -7.11
C TRP A 86 10.30 7.59 -5.75
N ALA A 87 9.59 6.49 -5.54
CA ALA A 87 9.69 5.62 -4.39
C ALA A 87 9.48 4.16 -4.83
N HIS A 88 9.58 3.23 -3.90
CA HIS A 88 9.23 1.83 -4.10
C HIS A 88 8.16 1.42 -3.11
N ALA A 89 7.14 0.73 -3.62
CA ALA A 89 6.06 0.17 -2.83
C ALA A 89 6.15 -1.35 -2.84
N VAL A 90 5.85 -1.97 -1.69
CA VAL A 90 5.72 -3.43 -1.53
C VAL A 90 4.49 -3.70 -0.71
N ALA A 91 3.68 -4.67 -1.12
CA ALA A 91 2.56 -5.16 -0.32
C ALA A 91 2.47 -6.67 -0.35
N VAL A 92 2.04 -7.22 0.78
CA VAL A 92 1.78 -8.65 0.98
C VAL A 92 0.35 -8.78 1.49
N ALA A 93 -0.47 -9.55 0.77
CA ALA A 93 -1.87 -9.76 1.13
C ALA A 93 -2.18 -11.24 1.32
N LEU A 94 -3.00 -11.52 2.33
CA LEU A 94 -3.73 -12.77 2.46
C LEU A 94 -5.11 -12.58 1.82
N ILE A 95 -5.40 -13.36 0.79
CA ILE A 95 -6.61 -13.23 -0.01
C ILE A 95 -7.39 -14.53 0.01
N GLU A 96 -8.70 -14.43 0.24
CA GLU A 96 -9.64 -15.52 0.03
C GLU A 96 -10.37 -15.32 -1.30
N ASP A 97 -10.33 -16.32 -2.18
CA ASP A 97 -11.04 -16.30 -3.45
C ASP A 97 -12.54 -16.61 -3.27
N GLY A 98 -13.33 -16.41 -4.33
CA GLY A 98 -14.77 -16.68 -4.32
C GLY A 98 -15.16 -18.15 -4.11
N THR A 99 -14.19 -19.07 -3.99
CA THR A 99 -14.39 -20.49 -3.68
C THR A 99 -13.95 -20.86 -2.25
N GLY A 100 -13.45 -19.88 -1.48
CA GLY A 100 -13.00 -20.05 -0.10
C GLY A 100 -11.54 -20.51 0.04
N ASN A 101 -10.74 -20.51 -1.04
CA ASN A 101 -9.32 -20.84 -0.94
C ASN A 101 -8.53 -19.60 -0.55
N THR A 102 -7.57 -19.78 0.35
CA THR A 102 -6.68 -18.71 0.80
C THR A 102 -5.33 -18.78 0.11
N SER A 103 -4.84 -17.65 -0.41
CA SER A 103 -3.53 -17.52 -1.03
C SER A 103 -2.82 -16.24 -0.58
N VAL A 104 -1.49 -16.24 -0.66
CA VAL A 104 -0.66 -15.06 -0.39
C VAL A 104 -0.22 -14.42 -1.70
N PHE A 105 -0.43 -13.12 -1.80
CA PHE A 105 0.01 -12.32 -2.94
C PHE A 105 1.05 -11.31 -2.50
N VAL A 106 2.07 -11.12 -3.34
CA VAL A 106 3.13 -10.14 -3.10
C VAL A 106 3.23 -9.25 -4.32
N TRP A 107 3.16 -7.95 -4.09
CA TRP A 107 3.33 -6.91 -5.09
C TRP A 107 4.54 -6.05 -4.73
N GLY A 108 5.28 -5.62 -5.74
CA GLY A 108 6.44 -4.76 -5.53
C GLY A 108 6.82 -4.04 -6.81
N GLU A 109 6.88 -2.71 -6.76
CA GLU A 109 7.26 -1.88 -7.91
C GLU A 109 7.73 -0.48 -7.55
N THR A 110 8.22 0.23 -8.56
CA THR A 110 8.50 1.67 -8.49
C THR A 110 7.19 2.44 -8.62
N VAL A 111 6.99 3.41 -7.74
CA VAL A 111 5.81 4.30 -7.73
C VAL A 111 6.26 5.75 -7.68
N MET A 112 5.38 6.66 -8.10
CA MET A 112 5.55 8.10 -7.96
C MET A 112 4.75 8.61 -6.75
N LEU A 113 5.38 9.37 -5.86
CA LEU A 113 4.70 10.06 -4.77
C LEU A 113 4.26 11.46 -5.22
N THR A 114 3.02 11.83 -4.97
CA THR A 114 2.45 13.14 -5.30
C THR A 114 1.65 13.72 -4.14
N THR A 115 1.46 15.04 -4.07
CA THR A 115 0.58 15.71 -3.08
C THR A 115 -0.87 15.74 -3.53
#